data_AF-A0A4P6P8S7-F1
#
_entry.id   AF-A0A4P6P8S7-F1
#
_cell.length_a   1.000
_cell.length_b   1.000
_cell.length_c   1.000
_cell.angle_alpha   90.00
_cell.angle_beta   90.00
_cell.angle_gamma   90.00
#
_symmetry.space_group_name_H-M   'P 1'
#
loop_
_entity.id
_entity.type
_entity.pdbx_description
1 polymer ?
#
loop_
_entity_poly.entity_id
_entity_poly.type
_entity_poly.pdbx_seq_one_letter_code
_entity_poly.pdbx_strand_id
1 'polypeptide(L)'
;MANAEISLTAHSNNDNYIKQLEERVDALESRNVFQDDVIEQLSQELAVHQSEITELKEQIQIVASRLKEAGNLSSKEQVEPPPPHY
;
A
#
# COMPACT_ATOMS: atom_id res chain seq x y z
N MET A 1 44.09 -19.90 43.57
CA MET A 1 43.33 -18.64 43.71
C MET A 1 43.16 -17.94 42.36
N ALA A 2 44.22 -17.66 41.60
CA ALA A 2 44.13 -17.03 40.27
C ALA A 2 43.18 -17.71 39.26
N ASN A 3 43.18 -19.05 39.15
CA ASN A 3 42.30 -19.76 38.19
C ASN A 3 40.80 -19.64 38.52
N ALA A 4 40.44 -19.50 39.80
CA ALA A 4 39.05 -19.34 40.21
C ALA A 4 38.54 -17.94 39.88
N GLU A 5 39.38 -16.91 40.06
CA GLU A 5 39.05 -15.52 39.72
C GLU A 5 38.91 -15.31 38.20
N ILE A 6 39.78 -15.94 37.40
CA ILE A 6 39.69 -15.90 35.93
C ILE A 6 38.36 -16.53 35.45
N SER A 7 37.98 -17.67 36.03
CA SER A 7 36.71 -18.33 35.68
C SER A 7 35.50 -17.48 36.08
N LEU A 8 35.50 -16.89 37.28
CA LEU A 8 34.40 -16.02 37.73
C LEU A 8 34.24 -14.77 36.85
N THR A 9 35.36 -14.19 36.41
CA THR A 9 35.39 -13.02 35.52
C THR A 9 34.87 -13.36 34.12
N ALA A 10 35.23 -14.53 33.59
CA ALA A 10 34.73 -15.00 32.30
C ALA A 10 33.21 -15.23 32.31
N HIS A 11 32.66 -15.84 33.36
CA HIS A 11 31.21 -16.01 33.52
C HIS A 11 30.49 -14.67 33.59
N SER A 12 31.01 -13.72 34.39
CA SER A 12 30.42 -12.38 34.51
C SER A 12 30.41 -11.60 33.19
N ASN A 13 31.44 -11.76 32.37
CA ASN A 13 31.50 -11.14 31.04
C ASN A 13 30.48 -11.76 30.08
N ASN A 14 30.29 -13.08 30.14
CA ASN A 14 29.29 -13.78 29.34
C ASN A 14 27.87 -13.35 29.75
N ASP A 15 27.59 -13.24 31.04
CA ASP A 15 26.30 -12.79 31.55
C ASP A 15 25.98 -11.36 31.10
N ASN A 16 26.97 -10.47 31.07
CA ASN A 16 26.82 -9.12 30.54
C ASN A 16 26.51 -9.14 29.03
N TYR A 17 27.21 -9.98 28.26
CA TYR A 17 26.95 -10.12 26.83
C TYR A 17 25.55 -10.69 26.54
N ILE A 18 25.12 -11.70 27.30
CA ILE A 18 23.76 -12.26 27.20
C ILE A 18 22.73 -11.18 27.49
N LYS A 19 22.91 -10.41 28.57
CA LYS A 19 21.99 -9.31 28.92
C LYS A 19 21.92 -8.24 27.82
N GLN A 20 23.04 -7.86 27.23
CA GLN A 20 23.04 -6.91 26.10
C GLN A 20 22.33 -7.47 24.86
N LEU A 21 22.41 -8.79 24.63
CA LEU A 21 21.68 -9.43 23.55
C LEU A 21 20.17 -9.48 23.84
N GLU A 22 19.77 -9.84 25.05
CA GLU A 22 18.36 -9.83 25.49
C GLU A 22 17.74 -8.43 25.32
N GLU A 23 18.41 -7.37 25.80
CA GLU A 23 17.95 -5.98 25.63
C GLU A 23 17.78 -5.59 24.15
N ARG A 24 18.67 -6.09 23.27
CA ARG A 24 18.56 -5.86 21.83
C ARG A 24 17.44 -6.66 21.19
N VAL A 25 17.19 -7.89 21.65
CA VAL A 25 16.08 -8.73 21.17
C VAL A 25 14.76 -8.10 21.56
N ASP A 26 14.58 -7.70 22.83
CA ASP A 26 13.36 -7.05 23.32
C ASP A 26 13.05 -5.77 22.53
N ALA A 27 14.07 -4.98 22.21
CA ALA A 27 13.93 -3.78 21.40
C ALA A 27 13.54 -4.09 19.95
N LEU A 28 14.06 -5.19 19.39
CA LEU A 28 13.70 -5.65 18.04
C LEU A 28 12.27 -6.20 17.99
N GLU A 29 11.85 -6.97 19.00
CA GLU A 29 10.49 -7.50 19.11
C GLU A 29 9.47 -6.37 19.23
N SER A 30 9.74 -5.38 20.09
CA SER A 30 8.88 -4.19 20.23
C SER A 30 8.75 -3.43 18.91
N ARG A 31 9.86 -3.28 18.17
CA ARG A 31 9.86 -2.65 16.83
C ARG A 31 9.15 -3.49 15.78
N ASN A 32 9.19 -4.81 15.90
CA ASN A 32 8.57 -5.71 14.94
C ASN A 32 7.04 -5.66 15.09
N VAL A 33 6.53 -5.72 16.31
CA VAL A 33 5.09 -5.54 16.58
C VAL A 33 4.58 -4.21 16.03
N PHE A 34 5.29 -3.11 16.29
CA PHE A 34 4.92 -1.81 15.74
C PHE A 34 4.93 -1.79 14.20
N GLN A 35 5.88 -2.47 13.57
CA GLN A 35 5.93 -2.57 12.11
C GLN A 35 4.75 -3.38 11.57
N ASP A 36 4.34 -4.45 12.24
CA ASP A 36 3.19 -5.25 11.84
C ASP A 36 1.90 -4.42 11.90
N ASP A 37 1.70 -3.64 12.97
CA ASP A 37 0.56 -2.72 13.11
C ASP A 37 0.52 -1.68 11.99
N VAL A 38 1.69 -1.14 11.62
CA VAL A 38 1.82 -0.16 10.52
C VAL A 38 1.53 -0.80 9.18
N ILE A 39 1.99 -2.03 8.94
CA ILE A 39 1.73 -2.76 7.70
C ILE A 39 0.23 -3.04 7.55
N GLU A 40 -0.44 -3.45 8.62
CA GLU A 40 -1.89 -3.69 8.60
C GLU A 40 -2.66 -2.40 8.26
N GLN A 41 -2.32 -1.28 8.90
CA GLN A 41 -2.91 0.03 8.60
C GLN A 41 -2.69 0.43 7.14
N LEU A 42 -1.46 0.32 6.63
CA LEU A 42 -1.15 0.64 5.24
C LEU A 42 -1.90 -0.25 4.26
N SER A 43 -2.04 -1.55 4.57
CA SER A 43 -2.80 -2.49 3.74
C SER A 43 -4.27 -2.10 3.68
N GLN A 44 -4.85 -1.69 4.81
CA GLN A 44 -6.25 -1.26 4.88
C GLN A 44 -6.49 0.03 4.07
N GLU A 45 -5.63 1.04 4.22
CA GLU A 45 -5.72 2.28 3.45
C GLU A 45 -5.54 2.02 1.94
N LEU A 46 -4.62 1.13 1.56
CA LEU A 46 -4.44 0.76 0.16
C LEU A 46 -5.69 0.11 -0.43
N ALA A 47 -6.36 -0.76 0.33
CA ALA A 47 -7.60 -1.38 -0.09
C ALA A 47 -8.72 -0.35 -0.31
N VAL A 48 -8.85 0.63 0.59
CA VAL A 48 -9.80 1.74 0.46
C VAL A 48 -9.51 2.53 -0.82
N HIS A 49 -8.27 2.99 -1.00
CA HIS A 49 -7.89 3.73 -2.21
C HIS A 49 -8.10 2.93 -3.50
N GLN A 50 -7.87 1.61 -3.48
CA GLN A 50 -8.12 0.76 -4.65
C GLN A 50 -9.62 0.69 -4.99
N SER A 51 -10.50 0.70 -4.00
CA SER A 51 -11.95 0.81 -4.20
C SER A 51 -12.31 2.15 -4.84
N GLU A 52 -11.85 3.26 -4.26
CA GLU A 52 -12.11 4.62 -4.77
C GLU A 52 -11.63 4.79 -6.22
N ILE A 53 -10.42 4.31 -6.54
CA ILE A 53 -9.88 4.35 -7.90
C ILE A 53 -10.75 3.54 -8.87
N THR A 54 -11.29 2.41 -8.43
CA THR A 54 -12.15 1.57 -9.26
C THR A 54 -13.46 2.29 -9.58
N GLU A 55 -14.09 2.89 -8.58
CA GLU A 55 -15.30 3.70 -8.75
C GLU A 55 -15.05 4.90 -9.68
N LEU A 56 -13.94 5.61 -9.49
CA LEU A 56 -13.58 6.74 -10.36
C LEU A 56 -13.35 6.29 -11.81
N LYS A 57 -12.70 5.15 -12.03
CA LYS A 57 -12.51 4.58 -13.37
C LYS A 57 -13.84 4.26 -14.04
N GLU A 58 -14.79 3.68 -13.31
CA GLU A 58 -16.13 3.39 -13.83
C GLU A 58 -16.87 4.68 -14.22
N GLN A 59 -16.85 5.70 -13.36
CA GLN A 59 -17.46 7.00 -13.65
C GLN A 59 -16.86 7.64 -14.91
N ILE A 60 -15.53 7.60 -15.05
CA ILE A 60 -14.84 8.11 -16.25
C ILE A 60 -15.28 7.35 -17.50
N GLN A 61 -15.43 6.03 -17.44
CA GLN A 61 -15.90 5.23 -18.57
C GLN A 61 -17.32 5.61 -18.99
N ILE A 62 -18.22 5.84 -18.02
CA ILE A 62 -19.60 6.30 -18.28
C ILE A 62 -19.60 7.68 -18.93
N VAL A 63 -18.77 8.61 -18.44
CA VAL A 63 -18.65 9.94 -19.04
C VAL A 63 -18.12 9.85 -20.47
N ALA A 64 -17.09 9.03 -20.70
CA ALA A 64 -16.52 8.81 -22.02
C ALA A 64 -17.53 8.18 -23.01
N SER A 65 -18.35 7.22 -22.56
CA SER A 65 -19.38 6.60 -23.40
C SER A 65 -20.45 7.62 -23.80
N ARG A 66 -20.95 8.42 -22.85
CA ARG A 66 -21.93 9.50 -23.11
C ARG A 66 -21.39 10.53 -24.09
N LEU A 67 -20.13 10.93 -23.96
CA LEU A 67 -19.51 11.87 -24.90
C LEU A 67 -19.42 11.30 -26.32
N LYS A 68 -19.08 10.02 -26.45
CA LYS A 68 -19.05 9.32 -27.75
C LYS A 68 -20.45 9.22 -28.37
N GLU A 69 -21.47 8.93 -27.58
CA GLU A 69 -22.87 8.89 -28.04
C GLU A 69 -23.34 10.27 -28.53
N ALA A 70 -23.06 11.34 -27.79
CA ALA A 70 -23.37 12.71 -28.18
C ALA A 70 -22.66 13.13 -29.49
N GLY A 71 -21.39 12.78 -29.66
CA GLY A 71 -20.64 13.04 -30.90
C GLY A 71 -21.19 12.28 -32.12
N ASN A 72 -21.67 11.04 -31.91
CA ASN A 72 -22.28 10.23 -32.97
C ASN A 72 -23.67 10.75 -33.40
N LEU A 73 -24.46 11.30 -32.49
CA LEU A 73 -25.75 11.92 -32.81
C LEU A 73 -25.57 13.16 -33.70
N SER A 74 -24.56 14.00 -33.41
CA SER A 74 -24.27 15.20 -34.20
C SER A 74 -23.79 14.91 -35.63
N SER A 75 -23.31 13.68 -35.90
CA SER A 75 -22.84 13.26 -37.23
C SER A 75 -23.94 12.62 -38.09
N LYS A 76 -25.09 12.25 -37.52
CA LYS A 76 -26.23 11.64 -38.24
C LYS A 76 -27.26 12.64 -38.77
N GLU A 77 -27.19 13.90 -38.35
CA GLU A 77 -28.10 14.97 -38.79
C GLU A 77 -27.63 15.69 -40.07
N GLN A 78 -26.48 15.31 -40.64
CA GLN A 78 -25.96 15.90 -41.87
C GLN A 78 -26.06 14.89 -43.01
N VAL A 79 -27.07 15.07 -43.86
CA VAL A 79 -27.22 14.68 -45.29
C VAL A 79 -28.65 14.18 -45.53
N GLU A 80 -29.59 15.12 -45.61
CA GLU A 80 -30.72 14.95 -46.54
C GLU A 80 -30.32 15.66 -47.84
N PRO A 81 -30.24 14.96 -48.99
CA PRO A 81 -29.99 15.61 -50.26
C PRO A 81 -31.17 16.53 -50.62
N PRO A 82 -30.90 17.72 -51.20
CA PRO A 82 -31.95 18.68 -51.51
C PRO A 82 -32.99 18.07 -52.48
N PRO A 83 -34.28 18.38 -52.31
CA PRO A 83 -35.34 17.72 -53.06
C PRO A 83 -35.25 18.04 -54.56
N PRO A 84 -35.56 17.06 -55.43
CA PRO A 84 -35.54 17.26 -56.88
C PRO A 84 -36.67 18.20 -57.29
N HIS A 85 -36.30 19.36 -57.85
CA HIS A 85 -37.25 20.28 -58.49
C HIS A 85 -37.57 19.77 -59.89
N TYR A 86 -38.84 19.40 -60.13
CA TYR A 86 -39.41 19.05 -61.44
C TYR A 86 -39.96 20.30 -62.16
#